data_AF-A0AAV6U9L7-F1
#
_entry.id   AF-A0AAV6U9L7-F1
#
_cell.length_a   1.000
_cell.length_b   1.000
_cell.length_c   1.000
_cell.angle_alpha   90.00
_cell.angle_beta   90.00
_cell.angle_gamma   90.00
#
_symmetry.space_group_name_H-M   'P 1'
#
loop_
_entity.id
_entity.type
_entity.pdbx_description
1 polymer ?
#
loop_
_entity_poly.entity_id
_entity_poly.type
_entity_poly.pdbx_seq_one_letter_code
_entity_poly.pdbx_strand_id
1 'polypeptide(L)'
;MRVPQQHTTRMAPLRHPDGLLSSMLGLRFVVVPQHLKNGVLTLSCRAYISKAYLTTKSEIVATNKAKIAENHAILNQDGPSITGGRLRYQEGNVVNVNCTAVKSHPPAELRWYINDKEANRDYLRPYMPIRYPDGQESTLLGLRFTVQPRHFQRGEMRLKCLATLFNVTNMRNEDMVISSRQESSGLVVVINRSGVDGIDMEKTSLWMIVFLMVLLCYR
;
A
#
# COMPACT_ATOMS: atom_id res chain seq x y z
N MET A 1 2.71 23.18 -0.10
CA MET A 1 2.28 22.70 1.24
C MET A 1 1.85 21.23 1.09
N ARG A 2 2.26 20.32 2.00
CA ARG A 2 1.79 18.93 1.95
C ARG A 2 0.34 18.89 2.43
N VAL A 3 -0.54 18.22 1.69
CA VAL A 3 -1.97 18.18 2.00
C VAL A 3 -2.21 17.50 3.36
N PRO A 4 -3.07 18.05 4.24
CA PRO A 4 -3.50 17.38 5.47
C PRO A 4 -4.08 15.99 5.22
N GLN A 5 -3.76 15.02 6.08
CA GLN A 5 -4.16 13.62 5.90
C GLN A 5 -5.69 13.42 5.80
N GLN A 6 -6.49 14.28 6.45
CA GLN A 6 -7.96 14.24 6.41
C GLN A 6 -8.57 14.46 5.02
N HIS A 7 -7.83 15.09 4.09
CA HIS A 7 -8.26 15.30 2.70
C HIS A 7 -7.75 14.20 1.76
N THR A 8 -7.01 13.22 2.26
CA THR A 8 -6.42 12.15 1.47
C THR A 8 -7.03 10.79 1.82
N THR A 9 -7.21 9.93 0.82
CA THR A 9 -7.73 8.57 1.01
C THR A 9 -6.79 7.58 0.34
N ARG A 10 -6.24 6.62 1.09
CA ARG A 10 -5.46 5.51 0.53
C ARG A 10 -6.41 4.43 0.04
N MET A 11 -6.30 4.10 -1.24
CA MET A 11 -7.06 3.02 -1.86
C MET A 11 -6.23 1.75 -1.90
N ALA A 12 -6.89 0.61 -2.15
CA ALA A 12 -6.18 -0.64 -2.41
C ALA A 12 -5.24 -0.47 -3.62
N PRO A 13 -4.01 -1.00 -3.56
CA PRO A 13 -3.08 -0.89 -4.68
C PRO A 13 -3.61 -1.65 -5.90
N LEU A 14 -3.39 -1.07 -7.07
CA LEU A 14 -3.68 -1.69 -8.36
C LEU A 14 -2.58 -2.71 -8.66
N ARG A 15 -2.98 -3.93 -9.01
CA ARG A 15 -2.06 -5.00 -9.41
C ARG A 15 -1.98 -5.08 -10.92
N HIS A 16 -0.75 -5.04 -11.43
CA HIS A 16 -0.45 -5.18 -12.85
C HIS A 16 -0.15 -6.64 -13.21
N PRO A 17 -0.28 -7.03 -14.50
CA PRO A 17 -0.02 -8.41 -14.96
C PRO A 17 1.42 -8.89 -14.71
N ASP A 18 2.39 -7.97 -14.73
CA ASP A 18 3.80 -8.22 -14.43
C ASP A 18 4.08 -8.44 -12.93
N GLY A 19 3.05 -8.35 -12.08
CA GLY A 19 3.16 -8.51 -10.63
C GLY A 19 3.52 -7.23 -9.88
N LEU A 20 3.76 -6.10 -10.58
CA LEU A 20 3.98 -4.81 -9.94
C LEU A 20 2.69 -4.28 -9.31
N LEU A 21 2.85 -3.47 -8.26
CA LEU A 21 1.76 -2.81 -7.56
C LEU A 21 1.88 -1.29 -7.70
N SER A 22 0.80 -0.63 -8.10
CA SER A 22 0.70 0.83 -8.07
C SER A 22 -0.16 1.28 -6.91
N SER A 23 0.43 2.09 -6.02
CA SER A 23 -0.32 2.74 -4.95
C SER A 23 -1.31 3.75 -5.51
N MET A 24 -2.53 3.79 -4.96
CA MET A 24 -3.54 4.77 -5.34
C MET A 24 -3.86 5.71 -4.17
N LEU A 25 -3.77 7.02 -4.41
CA LEU A 25 -4.06 8.08 -3.45
C LEU A 25 -5.15 9.00 -4.00
N GLY A 26 -6.26 9.11 -3.28
CA GLY A 26 -7.33 10.06 -3.57
C GLY A 26 -7.12 11.37 -2.83
N LEU A 27 -7.47 12.48 -3.46
CA LEU A 27 -7.45 13.83 -2.89
C LEU A 27 -8.82 14.47 -3.04
N ARG A 28 -9.42 14.91 -1.93
CA ARG A 28 -10.73 15.59 -1.93
C ARG A 28 -10.71 16.78 -0.98
N PHE A 29 -10.98 17.98 -1.51
CA PHE A 29 -11.07 19.22 -0.74
C PHE A 29 -11.91 20.25 -1.51
N VAL A 30 -12.40 21.27 -0.80
CA VAL A 30 -13.07 22.43 -1.41
C VAL A 30 -12.02 23.46 -1.78
N VAL A 31 -12.02 23.92 -3.03
CA VAL A 31 -11.12 24.99 -3.48
C VAL A 31 -11.60 26.32 -2.87
N VAL A 32 -10.70 27.02 -2.19
CA VAL A 32 -10.95 28.35 -1.63
C VAL A 32 -9.83 29.30 -2.09
N PRO A 33 -10.02 30.63 -2.05
CA PRO A 33 -9.06 31.59 -2.63
C PRO A 33 -7.62 31.42 -2.15
N GLN A 34 -7.40 30.96 -0.91
CA GLN A 34 -6.06 30.70 -0.35
C GLN A 34 -5.28 29.59 -1.09
N HIS A 35 -5.96 28.72 -1.84
CA HIS A 35 -5.33 27.65 -2.62
C HIS A 35 -4.87 28.13 -4.01
N LEU A 36 -5.29 29.34 -4.43
CA LEU A 36 -5.00 29.89 -5.75
C LEU A 36 -3.83 30.86 -5.66
N LYS A 37 -2.81 30.63 -6.47
CA LYS A 37 -1.72 31.59 -6.69
C LYS A 37 -1.96 32.26 -8.03
N ASN A 38 -2.25 33.56 -8.03
CA ASN A 38 -2.61 34.32 -9.23
C ASN A 38 -3.79 33.70 -10.02
N GLY A 39 -4.79 33.16 -9.31
CA GLY A 39 -5.95 32.51 -9.93
C GLY A 39 -5.69 31.11 -10.49
N VAL A 40 -4.52 30.51 -10.18
CA VAL A 40 -4.10 29.18 -10.61
C VAL A 40 -3.94 28.25 -9.41
N LEU A 41 -4.55 27.07 -9.50
CA LEU A 41 -4.37 25.96 -8.56
C LEU A 41 -3.36 24.97 -9.15
N THR A 42 -2.30 24.66 -8.41
CA THR A 42 -1.35 23.61 -8.79
C THR A 42 -1.43 22.45 -7.79
N LEU A 43 -1.72 21.26 -8.30
CA LEU A 43 -1.69 20.01 -7.55
C LEU A 43 -0.42 19.26 -7.91
N SER A 44 0.18 18.57 -6.94
CA SER A 44 1.41 17.79 -7.15
C SER A 44 1.23 16.41 -6.54
N CYS A 45 1.37 15.38 -7.37
CA CYS A 45 1.30 13.99 -6.97
C CYS A 45 2.69 13.37 -7.03
N ARG A 46 3.21 12.96 -5.87
CA ARG A 46 4.52 12.33 -5.73
C ARG A 46 4.38 10.86 -5.40
N ALA A 47 5.03 10.01 -6.19
CA ALA A 47 5.06 8.57 -5.99
C ALA A 47 6.50 8.05 -5.93
N TYR A 48 6.71 7.00 -5.14
CA TYR A 48 8.00 6.33 -5.00
C TYR A 48 7.93 4.98 -5.71
N ILE A 49 8.92 4.70 -6.56
CA ILE A 49 9.20 3.34 -7.01
C ILE A 49 10.04 2.70 -5.92
N SER A 50 9.53 1.62 -5.33
CA SER A 50 10.16 0.98 -4.20
C SER A 50 10.15 -0.55 -4.32
N LYS A 51 11.16 -1.17 -3.72
CA LYS A 51 11.31 -2.64 -3.68
C LYS A 51 11.38 -3.11 -2.23
N ALA A 52 10.63 -4.16 -1.90
CA ALA A 52 10.70 -4.79 -0.60
C ALA A 52 12.10 -5.37 -0.38
N TYR A 53 12.73 -5.04 0.74
CA TYR A 53 14.07 -5.54 1.08
C TYR A 53 14.10 -6.34 2.39
N LEU A 54 13.12 -6.13 3.27
CA LEU A 54 13.04 -6.82 4.55
C LEU A 54 11.57 -7.05 4.93
N THR A 55 11.26 -8.24 5.44
CA THR A 55 9.98 -8.53 6.06
C THR A 55 10.21 -9.11 7.44
N THR A 56 9.73 -8.43 8.47
CA THR A 56 9.80 -8.88 9.86
C THR A 56 8.43 -9.28 10.37
N LYS A 57 8.37 -10.04 11.46
CA LYS A 57 7.11 -10.60 11.96
C LYS A 57 7.03 -10.57 13.48
N SER A 58 5.81 -10.46 13.98
CA SER A 58 5.46 -10.72 15.37
C SER A 58 4.23 -11.59 15.45
N GLU A 59 4.14 -12.38 16.51
CA GLU A 59 3.12 -13.41 16.64
C GLU A 59 2.67 -13.53 18.09
N ILE A 60 1.36 -13.69 18.29
CA ILE A 60 0.77 -14.06 19.56
C ILE A 60 -0.01 -15.36 19.38
N VAL A 61 0.15 -16.28 20.34
CA VAL A 61 -0.60 -17.54 20.39
C VAL A 61 -1.52 -17.48 21.59
N ALA A 62 -2.82 -17.47 21.33
CA ALA A 62 -3.84 -17.50 22.35
C ALA A 62 -4.49 -18.88 22.43
N THR A 63 -4.97 -19.27 23.60
CA THR A 63 -5.64 -20.56 23.80
C THR A 63 -7.09 -20.40 24.26
N ASN A 64 -7.93 -21.39 23.93
CA ASN A 64 -9.26 -21.53 24.51
C ASN A 64 -9.29 -22.42 25.76
N LYS A 65 -8.15 -23.01 26.14
CA LYS A 65 -8.01 -23.87 27.31
C LYS A 65 -7.56 -23.07 28.53
N ALA A 66 -7.95 -23.52 29.72
CA ALA A 66 -7.40 -23.01 30.96
C ALA A 66 -5.95 -23.52 31.14
N LYS A 67 -4.94 -22.84 30.55
CA LYS A 67 -3.52 -23.16 30.76
C LYS A 67 -2.91 -22.30 31.87
N ILE A 68 -2.29 -22.90 32.89
CA ILE A 68 -1.51 -22.21 33.93
C ILE A 68 -0.59 -21.18 33.24
N ALA A 69 -0.53 -19.96 33.78
CA ALA A 69 0.16 -18.83 33.17
C ALA A 69 1.63 -19.15 32.92
N GLU A 70 1.97 -19.49 31.67
CA GLU A 70 3.34 -19.63 31.21
C GLU A 70 3.76 -18.24 30.70
N ASN A 71 4.77 -17.65 31.34
CA ASN A 71 5.29 -16.33 31.02
C ASN A 71 6.01 -16.34 29.66
N HIS A 72 5.26 -16.37 28.56
CA HIS A 72 5.80 -16.12 27.23
C HIS A 72 5.82 -14.62 26.95
N ALA A 73 6.83 -13.93 27.48
CA ALA A 73 7.20 -12.60 27.02
C ALA A 73 7.99 -12.74 25.71
N ILE A 74 7.32 -12.66 24.57
CA ILE A 74 8.00 -12.57 23.28
C ILE A 74 8.24 -11.08 22.99
N LEU A 75 9.40 -10.59 23.44
CA LEU A 75 9.94 -9.30 23.02
C LEU A 75 10.89 -9.52 21.84
N ASN A 76 10.35 -9.52 20.61
CA ASN A 76 11.19 -9.40 19.42
C ASN A 76 11.40 -7.91 19.16
N GLN A 77 12.61 -7.39 19.43
CA GLN A 77 12.93 -5.97 19.25
C GLN A 77 13.05 -5.57 17.76
N ASP A 78 13.18 -6.53 16.84
CA ASP A 78 13.38 -6.27 15.41
C ASP A 78 12.10 -6.37 14.56
N GLY A 79 10.96 -6.72 15.18
CA GLY A 79 9.67 -6.94 14.51
C GLY A 79 8.66 -5.81 14.72
N PRO A 80 7.51 -5.83 14.03
CA PRO A 80 6.41 -4.96 14.41
C PRO A 80 5.90 -5.29 15.82
N SER A 81 5.37 -4.33 16.56
CA SER A 81 4.83 -4.57 17.89
C SER A 81 3.34 -4.87 17.85
N ILE A 82 2.91 -5.97 18.48
CA ILE A 82 1.48 -6.30 18.65
C ILE A 82 1.02 -5.90 20.06
N THR A 83 -0.05 -5.11 20.15
CA THR A 83 -0.63 -4.63 21.42
C THR A 83 -2.13 -4.94 21.51
N GLY A 84 -2.67 -4.99 22.74
CA GLY A 84 -4.09 -5.26 23.00
C GLY A 84 -4.49 -6.75 22.99
N GLY A 85 -3.55 -7.65 22.72
CA GLY A 85 -3.79 -9.09 22.69
C GLY A 85 -4.00 -9.70 24.08
N ARG A 86 -4.73 -10.82 24.14
CA ARG A 86 -4.91 -11.64 25.35
C ARG A 86 -4.32 -13.04 25.11
N LEU A 87 -3.81 -13.66 26.17
CA LEU A 87 -3.34 -15.05 26.14
C LEU A 87 -4.49 -16.06 26.02
N ARG A 88 -5.71 -15.65 26.37
CA ARG A 88 -6.90 -16.50 26.33
C ARG A 88 -8.07 -15.80 25.65
N TYR A 89 -8.75 -16.56 24.79
CA TYR A 89 -10.01 -16.17 24.17
C TYR A 89 -10.99 -17.34 24.19
N GLN A 90 -12.27 -17.02 24.35
CA GLN A 90 -13.38 -17.94 24.18
C GLN A 90 -14.22 -17.53 22.97
N GLU A 91 -15.08 -18.42 22.51
CA GLU A 91 -16.09 -18.07 21.51
C GLU A 91 -16.91 -16.85 21.95
N GLY A 92 -17.25 -15.98 20.99
CA GLY A 92 -17.96 -14.73 21.26
C GLY A 92 -17.08 -13.60 21.83
N ASN A 93 -15.85 -13.88 22.26
CA ASN A 93 -14.92 -12.81 22.63
C ASN A 93 -14.56 -11.95 21.42
N VAL A 94 -14.28 -10.68 21.66
CA VAL A 94 -13.79 -9.77 20.63
C VAL A 94 -12.27 -9.69 20.71
N VAL A 95 -11.60 -10.08 19.63
CA VAL A 95 -10.19 -9.74 19.41
C VAL A 95 -10.17 -8.28 18.95
N ASN A 96 -9.32 -7.46 19.58
CA ASN A 96 -9.09 -6.08 19.20
C ASN A 96 -7.61 -5.76 19.47
N VAL A 97 -6.78 -5.97 18.47
CA VAL A 97 -5.33 -5.84 18.58
C VAL A 97 -4.80 -4.85 17.55
N ASN A 98 -3.69 -4.19 17.87
CA ASN A 98 -3.02 -3.27 16.97
C ASN A 98 -1.61 -3.77 16.68
N CYS A 99 -1.19 -3.66 15.42
CA CYS A 99 0.17 -3.91 15.00
C CYS A 99 0.82 -2.60 14.56
N THR A 100 1.97 -2.28 15.15
CA THR A 100 2.73 -1.06 14.89
C THR A 100 4.07 -1.43 14.24
N ALA A 101 4.34 -0.91 13.05
CA ALA A 101 5.62 -1.11 12.38
C ALA A 101 6.74 -0.30 13.05
N VAL A 102 7.98 -0.77 12.91
CA VAL A 102 9.15 0.07 13.16
C VAL A 102 9.11 1.32 12.27
N LYS A 103 9.64 2.45 12.74
CA LYS A 103 9.70 3.67 11.93
C LYS A 103 10.59 3.44 10.70
N SER A 104 10.13 3.89 9.53
CA SER A 104 10.86 3.75 8.27
C SER A 104 10.47 4.82 7.26
N HIS A 105 11.22 4.92 6.16
CA HIS A 105 10.83 5.74 5.02
C HIS A 105 11.12 5.01 3.69
N PRO A 106 10.09 4.70 2.86
CA PRO A 106 8.66 4.91 3.08
C PRO A 106 8.11 4.10 4.27
N PRO A 107 6.90 4.41 4.77
CA PRO A 107 6.26 3.63 5.82
C PRO A 107 6.11 2.17 5.39
N ALA A 108 6.39 1.25 6.32
CA ALA A 108 6.25 -0.18 6.09
C ALA A 108 4.80 -0.59 5.78
N GLU A 109 4.63 -1.66 4.99
CA GLU A 109 3.33 -2.28 4.77
C GLU A 109 3.06 -3.32 5.86
N LEU A 110 1.86 -3.31 6.43
CA LEU A 110 1.44 -4.26 7.46
C LEU A 110 0.40 -5.24 6.91
N ARG A 111 0.54 -6.53 7.27
CA ARG A 111 -0.44 -7.57 6.96
C ARG A 111 -0.72 -8.45 8.17
N TRP A 112 -1.99 -8.78 8.38
CA TRP A 112 -2.44 -9.66 9.45
C TRP A 112 -2.77 -11.05 8.93
N TYR A 113 -2.45 -12.07 9.74
CA TYR A 113 -2.77 -13.47 9.50
C TYR A 113 -3.40 -14.08 10.75
N ILE A 114 -4.44 -14.87 10.55
CA ILE A 114 -5.13 -15.67 11.56
C ILE A 114 -4.89 -17.14 11.19
N ASN A 115 -4.13 -17.86 12.01
CA ASN A 115 -3.70 -19.24 11.74
C ASN A 115 -3.12 -19.43 10.33
N ASP A 116 -2.13 -18.60 9.99
CA ASP A 116 -1.41 -18.60 8.71
C ASP A 116 -2.25 -18.27 7.46
N LYS A 117 -3.53 -17.91 7.64
CA LYS A 117 -4.38 -17.38 6.58
C LYS A 117 -4.48 -15.87 6.70
N GLU A 118 -4.34 -15.15 5.59
CA GLU A 118 -4.47 -13.69 5.59
C GLU A 118 -5.86 -13.28 6.12
N ALA A 119 -5.88 -12.28 6.99
CA ALA A 119 -7.10 -11.80 7.61
C ALA A 119 -8.03 -11.16 6.56
N ASN A 120 -9.34 -11.36 6.73
CA ASN A 120 -10.34 -10.68 5.90
C ASN A 120 -10.21 -9.16 6.09
N ARG A 121 -10.32 -8.40 4.99
CA ARG A 121 -10.34 -6.93 4.99
C ARG A 121 -11.39 -6.35 5.94
N ASP A 122 -12.53 -7.03 6.11
CA ASP A 122 -13.58 -6.60 7.05
C ASP A 122 -13.13 -6.60 8.52
N TYR A 123 -12.08 -7.35 8.85
CA TYR A 123 -11.49 -7.38 10.18
C TYR A 123 -10.40 -6.32 10.36
N LEU A 124 -9.89 -5.75 9.27
CA LEU A 124 -8.81 -4.78 9.30
C LEU A 124 -9.34 -3.39 9.67
N ARG A 125 -8.56 -2.67 10.50
CA ARG A 125 -8.83 -1.28 10.88
C ARG A 125 -7.59 -0.46 10.51
N PRO A 126 -7.54 0.10 9.29
CA PRO A 126 -6.40 0.90 8.87
C PRO A 126 -6.39 2.25 9.60
N TYR A 127 -5.21 2.69 10.02
CA TYR A 127 -4.98 4.01 10.60
C TYR A 127 -4.03 4.83 9.72
N MET A 128 -4.04 6.15 9.91
CA MET A 128 -3.04 7.01 9.29
C MET A 128 -1.65 6.73 9.89
N PRO A 129 -0.58 6.68 9.08
CA PRO A 129 0.77 6.52 9.59
C PRO A 129 1.15 7.68 10.53
N ILE A 130 1.82 7.32 11.62
CA ILE A 130 2.42 8.27 12.57
C ILE A 130 3.65 8.87 11.92
N ARG A 131 3.74 10.20 11.87
CA ARG A 131 4.88 10.93 11.33
C ARG A 131 5.79 11.39 12.46
N TYR A 132 7.08 11.11 12.31
CA TYR A 132 8.10 11.55 13.26
C TYR A 132 8.80 12.83 12.76
N PRO A 133 9.42 13.61 13.66
CA PRO A 133 10.16 14.83 13.29
C PRO A 133 11.32 14.59 12.30
N ASP A 134 11.90 13.38 12.30
CA ASP A 134 12.97 12.97 11.38
C ASP A 134 12.47 12.61 9.97
N GLY A 135 11.16 12.77 9.70
CA GLY A 135 10.54 12.49 8.41
C GLY A 135 10.21 11.02 8.17
N GLN A 136 10.60 10.12 9.09
CA GLN A 136 10.19 8.72 9.07
C GLN A 136 8.72 8.57 9.48
N GLU A 137 8.12 7.46 9.06
CA GLU A 137 6.72 7.15 9.33
C GLU A 137 6.60 5.74 9.94
N SER A 138 5.64 5.56 10.86
CA SER A 138 5.27 4.23 11.38
C SER A 138 3.83 3.92 11.03
N THR A 139 3.61 2.78 10.37
CA THR A 139 2.29 2.28 10.01
C THR A 139 1.65 1.57 11.20
N LEU A 140 0.34 1.78 11.37
CA LEU A 140 -0.49 1.12 12.38
C LEU A 140 -1.66 0.42 11.70
N LEU A 141 -1.83 -0.88 11.96
CA LEU A 141 -2.95 -1.67 11.42
C LEU A 141 -3.63 -2.46 12.54
N GLY A 142 -4.90 -2.15 12.78
CA GLY A 142 -5.73 -2.87 13.72
C GLY A 142 -6.35 -4.13 13.12
N LEU A 143 -6.60 -5.12 13.98
CA LEU A 143 -7.34 -6.34 13.69
C LEU A 143 -8.46 -6.50 14.73
N ARG A 144 -9.71 -6.51 14.26
CA ARG A 144 -10.89 -6.65 15.10
C ARG A 144 -11.88 -7.64 14.53
N PHE A 145 -12.17 -8.71 15.27
CA PHE A 145 -13.16 -9.71 14.90
C PHE A 145 -13.72 -10.45 16.13
N THR A 146 -14.87 -11.09 15.96
CA THR A 146 -15.47 -11.95 16.99
C THR A 146 -14.94 -13.37 16.82
N VAL A 147 -14.43 -13.94 17.92
CA VAL A 147 -13.87 -15.29 17.97
C VAL A 147 -14.99 -16.30 17.72
N GLN A 148 -14.66 -17.32 16.93
CA GLN A 148 -15.55 -18.39 16.50
C GLN A 148 -14.80 -19.71 16.64
N PRO A 149 -15.48 -20.87 16.76
CA PRO A 149 -14.82 -22.16 16.96
C PRO A 149 -13.77 -22.47 15.90
N ARG A 150 -14.04 -22.11 14.63
CA ARG A 150 -13.13 -22.28 13.49
C ARG A 150 -11.81 -21.51 13.59
N HIS A 151 -11.72 -20.51 14.46
CA HIS A 151 -10.48 -19.77 14.70
C HIS A 151 -9.53 -20.51 15.64
N PHE A 152 -9.95 -21.60 16.30
CA PHE A 152 -9.07 -22.44 17.09
C PHE A 152 -8.66 -23.69 16.31
N GLN A 153 -7.36 -23.90 16.15
CA GLN A 153 -6.76 -25.10 15.61
C GLN A 153 -6.09 -25.85 16.77
N ARG A 154 -6.58 -27.05 17.09
CA ARG A 154 -6.09 -27.86 18.23
C ARG A 154 -6.14 -27.11 19.58
N GLY A 155 -7.04 -26.12 19.71
CA GLY A 155 -7.22 -25.32 20.94
C GLY A 155 -6.37 -24.04 21.01
N GLU A 156 -5.69 -23.69 19.92
CA GLU A 156 -4.88 -22.48 19.80
C GLU A 156 -5.34 -21.60 18.64
N MET A 157 -5.25 -20.29 18.82
CA MET A 157 -5.49 -19.27 17.80
C MET A 157 -4.22 -18.42 17.71
N ARG A 158 -3.64 -18.36 16.53
CA ARG A 158 -2.36 -17.73 16.23
C ARG A 158 -2.59 -16.47 15.41
N LEU A 159 -2.23 -15.32 15.95
CA LEU A 159 -2.33 -14.03 15.26
C LEU A 159 -0.92 -13.57 14.92
N LYS A 160 -0.65 -13.36 13.63
CA LYS A 160 0.66 -12.99 13.11
C LYS A 160 0.55 -11.69 12.33
N CYS A 161 1.42 -10.73 12.65
CA CYS A 161 1.57 -9.50 11.90
C CYS A 161 2.90 -9.52 11.15
N LEU A 162 2.87 -9.22 9.85
CA LEU A 162 4.05 -9.00 9.02
C LEU A 162 4.23 -7.52 8.76
N ALA A 163 5.48 -7.04 8.82
CA ALA A 163 5.88 -5.71 8.41
C ALA A 163 6.90 -5.81 7.28
N THR A 164 6.55 -5.30 6.10
CA THR A 164 7.43 -5.27 4.93
C THR A 164 7.98 -3.86 4.74
N LEU A 165 9.30 -3.74 4.77
CA LEU A 165 10.04 -2.50 4.54
C LEU A 165 10.50 -2.43 3.09
N PHE A 166 10.53 -1.20 2.57
CA PHE A 166 10.86 -0.92 1.18
C PHE A 166 12.00 0.08 1.07
N ASN A 167 12.84 -0.09 0.05
CA ASN A 167 13.83 0.92 -0.35
C ASN A 167 13.32 1.64 -1.60
N VAL A 168 13.45 2.97 -1.60
CA VAL A 168 13.13 3.82 -2.74
C VAL A 168 14.27 3.73 -3.76
N THR A 169 13.94 3.33 -4.98
CA THR A 169 14.89 3.36 -6.10
C THR A 169 14.73 4.61 -6.96
N ASN A 170 13.50 5.11 -7.08
CA ASN A 170 13.18 6.28 -7.88
C ASN A 170 11.97 7.01 -7.29
N MET A 171 11.86 8.30 -7.57
CA MET A 171 10.74 9.14 -7.18
C MET A 171 10.22 9.87 -8.41
N ARG A 172 8.92 9.72 -8.70
CA ARG A 172 8.24 10.45 -9.77
C ARG A 172 7.31 11.49 -9.17
N ASN A 173 7.18 12.61 -9.87
CA ASN A 173 6.28 13.68 -9.49
C ASN A 173 5.51 14.15 -10.73
N GLU A 174 4.21 14.28 -10.61
CA GLU A 174 3.32 14.80 -11.65
C GLU A 174 2.57 16.01 -11.10
N ASP A 175 2.67 17.14 -11.80
CA ASP A 175 1.99 18.37 -11.44
C ASP A 175 0.80 18.61 -12.37
N MET A 176 -0.36 18.92 -11.79
CA MET A 176 -1.57 19.31 -12.52
C MET A 176 -1.86 20.79 -12.24
N VAL A 177 -2.07 21.57 -13.30
CA VAL A 177 -2.32 23.01 -13.21
C VAL A 177 -3.75 23.30 -13.66
N ILE A 178 -4.54 23.94 -12.80
CA ILE A 178 -5.94 24.30 -13.04
C ILE A 178 -6.04 25.82 -12.97
N SER A 179 -6.40 26.46 -14.08
CA SER A 179 -6.59 27.92 -14.17
C SER A 179 -8.07 28.27 -14.13
N SER A 180 -8.42 29.34 -13.43
CA SER A 180 -9.78 29.89 -13.41
C SER A 180 -10.23 30.53 -14.74
N ARG A 181 -9.35 30.64 -15.74
CA ARG A 181 -9.73 31.05 -17.10
C ARG A 181 -10.16 29.84 -17.93
N GLN A 182 -11.39 29.39 -17.72
CA GLN A 182 -12.10 28.59 -18.71
C GLN A 182 -13.51 29.19 -18.81
N GLU A 183 -13.73 29.98 -19.85
CA GLU A 183 -15.08 30.38 -20.27
C GLU A 183 -15.91 29.13 -20.47
N SER A 184 -17.17 29.22 -20.06
CA SER A 184 -18.19 28.18 -20.14
C SER A 184 -18.20 27.46 -21.49
N SER A 185 -17.68 26.24 -21.54
CA SER A 185 -18.11 25.16 -22.46
C SER A 185 -17.45 23.86 -22.01
N GLY A 186 -18.25 22.92 -21.52
CA GLY A 186 -17.93 21.49 -21.32
C GLY A 186 -16.52 21.14 -20.82
N LEU A 187 -16.42 20.68 -19.57
CA LEU A 187 -15.21 20.06 -19.03
C LEU A 187 -14.79 18.85 -19.90
N VAL A 188 -13.89 19.05 -20.85
CA VAL A 188 -13.18 17.97 -21.53
C VAL A 188 -11.94 17.66 -20.70
N VAL A 189 -11.96 16.53 -20.00
CA VAL A 189 -10.77 16.00 -19.33
C VAL A 189 -9.85 15.43 -20.41
N VAL A 190 -8.87 16.22 -20.85
CA VAL A 190 -7.78 15.73 -21.70
C VAL A 190 -6.80 14.98 -20.80
N ILE A 191 -6.94 13.65 -20.74
CA ILE A 191 -5.94 12.79 -20.10
C ILE A 191 -4.78 12.64 -21.09
N ASN A 192 -3.74 13.46 -20.97
CA ASN A 192 -2.46 13.15 -21.60
C ASN A 192 -1.82 12.00 -20.82
N ARG A 193 -2.11 10.76 -21.26
CA ARG A 193 -1.31 9.60 -20.88
C ARG A 193 0.07 9.74 -21.54
N SER A 194 1.05 10.24 -20.80
CA SER A 194 2.45 9.94 -21.10
C SER A 194 2.74 8.51 -20.62
N GLY A 195 2.16 7.54 -21.31
CA GLY A 195 2.57 6.16 -21.26
C GLY A 195 3.87 6.03 -22.04
N VAL A 196 4.90 5.53 -21.36
CA VAL A 196 6.18 5.11 -21.92
C VAL A 196 5.96 4.40 -23.25
N ASP A 197 6.65 4.86 -24.30
CA ASP A 197 6.68 4.22 -25.62
C ASP A 197 6.95 2.72 -25.44
N GLY A 198 5.92 1.92 -25.76
CA GLY A 198 6.12 0.52 -26.09
C GLY A 198 7.05 0.49 -27.29
N ILE A 199 8.18 -0.20 -27.14
CA ILE A 199 9.08 -0.50 -28.24
C ILE A 199 8.26 -1.33 -29.24
N ASP A 200 7.82 -0.70 -30.32
CA ASP A 200 7.15 -1.36 -31.45
C ASP A 200 8.19 -2.23 -32.17
N MET A 201 8.27 -3.50 -31.77
CA MET A 201 8.98 -4.54 -32.50
C MET A 201 8.09 -5.05 -33.64
N GLU A 202 7.82 -4.20 -34.63
CA GLU A 202 7.21 -4.66 -35.88
C GLU A 202 7.54 -3.72 -37.05
N LYS A 203 8.82 -3.63 -37.46
CA LYS A 203 9.19 -3.07 -38.76
C LYS A 203 10.57 -3.49 -39.29
N THR A 204 11.03 -4.69 -38.96
CA THR A 204 12.28 -5.26 -39.49
C THR A 204 12.08 -6.33 -40.57
N SER A 205 10.84 -6.73 -40.86
CA SER A 205 10.57 -7.86 -41.78
C SER A 205 10.44 -7.44 -43.27
N LEU A 206 9.87 -6.27 -43.58
CA LEU A 206 9.62 -5.88 -44.98
C LEU A 206 10.89 -5.48 -45.75
N TRP A 207 11.84 -4.81 -45.11
CA TRP A 207 13.11 -4.44 -45.76
C TRP A 207 13.98 -5.65 -46.11
N MET A 208 13.97 -6.69 -45.27
CA MET A 208 14.69 -7.94 -45.54
C MET A 208 14.07 -8.71 -46.70
N ILE A 209 12.73 -8.70 -46.83
CA ILE A 209 12.03 -9.33 -47.95
C ILE A 209 12.34 -8.58 -49.26
N VAL A 210 12.31 -7.25 -49.25
CA VAL A 210 12.66 -6.45 -50.44
C VAL A 210 14.12 -6.66 -50.85
N PHE A 211 15.05 -6.74 -49.89
CA PHE A 211 16.46 -6.99 -50.18
C PHE A 211 16.71 -8.40 -50.73
N LEU A 212 16.03 -9.43 -50.21
CA LEU A 212 16.08 -10.79 -50.74
C LEU A 212 15.48 -10.89 -52.15
N MET A 213 14.38 -10.18 -52.44
CA MET A 213 13.78 -10.14 -53.76
C MET A 213 14.70 -9.44 -54.77
N VAL A 214 15.36 -8.35 -54.38
CA VAL A 214 16.35 -7.65 -55.25
C VAL A 214 17.55 -8.56 -55.56
N LEU A 215 18.05 -9.32 -54.58
CA LEU A 215 19.15 -10.26 -54.79
C LEU A 215 18.77 -11.46 -55.66
N LEU A 216 17.51 -11.93 -55.59
CA LEU A 216 17.00 -13.00 -56.45
C LEU A 216 16.69 -12.52 -57.88
N CYS A 217 16.39 -11.24 -58.08
CA CYS A 217 16.18 -10.64 -59.40
C CYS A 217 17.47 -10.24 -60.13
N TYR A 218 18.62 -10.27 -59.45
CA TYR A 218 19.93 -9.92 -60.03
C TYR A 218 20.79 -11.15 -60.38
N ARG A 219 20.18 -12.32 -60.49
CA ARG A 219 20.85 -13.58 -60.85
C ARG A 219 20.22 -14.22 -62.08
#